data_AF-A0A0S9CG31-F1
#
_entry.id   AF-A0A0S9CG31-F1
#
_cell.length_a   1.000
_cell.length_b   1.000
_cell.length_c   1.000
_cell.angle_alpha   90.00
_cell.angle_beta   90.00
_cell.angle_gamma   90.00
#
_symmetry.space_group_name_H-M   'P 1'
#
loop_
_entity.id
_entity.type
_entity.pdbx_description
1 polymer ?
#
loop_
_entity_poly.entity_id
_entity_poly.type
_entity_poly.pdbx_seq_one_letter_code
_entity_poly.pdbx_strand_id
1 'polypeptide(L)'
;MMDGIADIELRHGARRARAYLRAEPVIRCIEGAIRDHRRETGRAEAFPPLARLVALCHDAGLTAARGGPVTRSTVVRALKLMGLR
;
A
#
# COMPACT_ATOMS: atom_id res chain seq x y z
N MET A 1 -22.37 -0.58 -8.12
CA MET A 1 -21.33 -0.96 -7.15
C MET A 1 -20.85 -2.37 -7.49
N MET A 2 -20.13 -2.53 -8.61
CA MET A 2 -19.62 -3.81 -9.08
C MET A 2 -18.09 -3.81 -8.97
N ASP A 3 -17.62 -4.72 -8.12
CA ASP A 3 -16.33 -5.42 -8.09
C ASP A 3 -15.11 -4.78 -8.75
N GLY A 4 -14.41 -3.93 -7.98
CA GLY A 4 -12.98 -3.71 -8.21
C GLY A 4 -12.17 -5.02 -8.13
N ILE A 5 -12.71 -6.07 -7.48
CA ILE A 5 -12.07 -7.39 -7.34
C ILE A 5 -12.09 -8.16 -8.67
N ALA A 6 -13.21 -8.15 -9.40
CA ALA A 6 -13.32 -8.80 -10.71
C ALA A 6 -12.41 -8.13 -11.75
N ASP A 7 -12.30 -6.80 -11.73
CA ASP A 7 -11.41 -6.06 -12.64
C ASP A 7 -9.91 -6.34 -12.34
N ILE A 8 -9.55 -6.51 -11.06
CA ILE A 8 -8.18 -6.89 -10.65
C ILE A 8 -7.89 -8.36 -10.97
N GLU A 9 -8.84 -9.28 -10.77
CA GLU A 9 -8.66 -10.70 -11.14
C GLU A 9 -8.43 -10.87 -12.64
N LEU A 10 -9.17 -10.12 -13.48
CA LEU A 10 -9.01 -10.12 -14.94
C LEU A 10 -7.63 -9.60 -15.40
N ARG A 11 -7.05 -8.61 -14.72
CA ARG A 11 -5.74 -8.01 -15.11
C ARG A 11 -4.52 -8.72 -14.53
N HIS A 12 -4.68 -9.43 -13.41
CA HIS A 12 -3.54 -9.85 -12.58
C HIS A 12 -3.60 -11.31 -12.10
N GLY A 13 -4.72 -12.02 -12.33
CA GLY A 13 -4.94 -13.39 -11.89
C GLY A 13 -5.30 -13.53 -10.41
N ALA A 14 -6.07 -14.57 -10.06
CA ALA A 14 -6.65 -14.78 -8.72
C ALA A 14 -5.63 -14.73 -7.55
N ARG A 15 -4.39 -15.18 -7.80
CA ARG A 15 -3.31 -15.14 -6.78
C ARG A 15 -2.91 -13.70 -6.43
N ARG A 16 -2.83 -12.80 -7.41
CA ARG A 16 -2.41 -11.41 -7.21
C ARG A 16 -3.58 -10.59 -6.65
N ALA A 17 -4.82 -10.85 -7.07
CA ALA A 17 -6.01 -10.26 -6.48
C ALA A 17 -6.13 -10.56 -4.98
N ARG A 18 -5.90 -11.81 -4.55
CA ARG A 18 -5.86 -12.17 -3.11
C ARG A 18 -4.74 -11.48 -2.35
N ALA A 19 -3.57 -11.28 -2.97
CA ALA A 19 -2.47 -10.55 -2.36
C ALA A 19 -2.79 -9.06 -2.19
N TYR A 20 -3.49 -8.46 -3.16
CA TYR A 20 -4.03 -7.11 -3.05
C TYR A 20 -5.05 -7.00 -1.92
N LEU A 21 -6.05 -7.87 -1.87
CA LEU A 21 -7.09 -7.86 -0.83
C LEU A 21 -6.48 -7.89 0.59
N ARG A 22 -5.48 -8.75 0.82
CA ARG A 22 -4.82 -8.83 2.13
C ARG A 22 -3.93 -7.65 2.45
N ALA A 23 -3.42 -6.95 1.43
CA ALA A 23 -2.54 -5.79 1.59
C ALA A 23 -3.29 -4.47 1.47
N GLU A 24 -4.60 -4.48 1.15
CA GLU A 24 -5.39 -3.30 0.84
C GLU A 24 -5.32 -2.22 1.92
N PRO A 25 -5.43 -2.52 3.23
CA PRO A 25 -5.32 -1.50 4.26
C PRO A 25 -3.97 -0.77 4.25
N VAL A 26 -2.88 -1.53 4.03
CA VAL A 26 -1.52 -0.99 3.93
C VAL A 26 -1.34 -0.18 2.65
N ILE A 27 -1.90 -0.65 1.53
CA ILE A 27 -1.88 0.07 0.24
C ILE A 27 -2.57 1.43 0.39
N ARG A 28 -3.78 1.47 0.94
CA ARG A 28 -4.52 2.72 1.17
C ARG A 28 -3.78 3.68 2.11
N CYS A 29 -3.15 3.15 3.16
CA CYS A 29 -2.28 3.94 4.05
C CYS A 29 -1.10 4.57 3.29
N ILE A 30 -0.42 3.80 2.45
CA ILE A 30 0.71 4.27 1.64
C ILE A 30 0.25 5.33 0.63
N GLU A 31 -0.89 5.14 -0.04
CA GLU A 31 -1.47 6.11 -0.98
C GLU A 31 -1.76 7.45 -0.31
N GLY A 32 -2.37 7.42 0.89
CA GLY A 32 -2.60 8.61 1.70
C GLY A 32 -1.29 9.33 2.04
N ALA A 33 -0.30 8.58 2.55
CA ALA A 33 0.99 9.14 2.92
C ALA A 33 1.76 9.75 1.73
N ILE A 34 1.70 9.15 0.54
CA ILE A 34 2.30 9.70 -0.68
C ILE A 34 1.58 11.00 -1.07
N ARG A 35 0.24 11.02 -1.03
CA ARG A 35 -0.55 12.20 -1.36
C ARG A 35 -0.23 13.37 -0.45
N ASP A 36 -0.20 13.13 0.86
CA ASP A 36 0.11 14.15 1.86
C ASP A 36 1.54 14.66 1.68
N HIS A 37 2.51 13.77 1.48
CA HIS A 37 3.90 14.15 1.24
C HIS A 37 4.09 15.00 -0.03
N ARG A 38 3.36 14.70 -1.11
CA ARG A 38 3.37 15.51 -2.33
C ARG A 38 2.74 16.88 -2.12
N ARG A 39 1.68 16.95 -1.31
CA ARG A 39 1.05 18.22 -0.92
C ARG A 39 1.99 19.08 -0.07
N GLU A 40 2.70 18.48 0.87
CA GLU A 40 3.67 19.15 1.74
C GLU A 40 4.88 19.68 0.96
N THR A 41 5.39 18.90 0.01
CA THR A 41 6.61 19.23 -0.74
C THR A 41 6.36 20.03 -2.03
N GLY A 42 5.12 20.09 -2.50
CA GLY A 42 4.75 20.70 -3.78
C GLY A 42 5.28 19.98 -5.02
N ARG A 43 5.84 18.77 -4.85
CA ARG A 43 6.45 18.00 -5.94
C ARG A 43 5.59 16.78 -6.27
N ALA A 44 5.13 16.68 -7.52
CA ALA A 44 4.26 15.60 -7.98
C ALA A 44 4.92 14.21 -7.89
N GLU A 45 6.24 14.13 -7.98
CA GLU A 45 7.00 12.87 -7.90
C GLU A 45 7.64 12.64 -6.52
N ALA A 46 7.34 13.48 -5.53
CA ALA A 46 7.85 13.27 -4.19
C ALA A 46 7.36 11.95 -3.61
N PHE A 47 8.26 11.31 -2.87
CA PHE A 47 8.00 10.03 -2.24
C PHE A 47 8.49 10.06 -0.78
N PRO A 48 7.61 9.74 0.19
CA PRO A 48 8.02 9.67 1.58
C PRO A 48 9.04 8.52 1.78
N PRO A 49 10.00 8.66 2.70
CA PRO A 49 10.95 7.60 2.98
C PRO A 49 10.24 6.36 3.53
N LEU A 50 10.78 5.16 3.26
CA LEU A 50 10.18 3.90 3.71
C LEU A 50 9.96 3.86 5.23
N ALA A 51 10.88 4.42 6.01
CA ALA A 51 10.74 4.49 7.47
C ALA A 51 9.51 5.30 7.90
N ARG A 52 9.19 6.38 7.18
CA ARG A 52 7.99 7.19 7.43
C ARG A 52 6.72 6.42 7.08
N LEU A 53 6.72 5.69 5.96
CA LEU A 53 5.59 4.84 5.57
C LEU A 53 5.34 3.73 6.61
N VAL A 54 6.40 3.09 7.11
CA VAL A 54 6.29 2.07 8.16
C VAL A 54 5.69 2.68 9.43
N ALA A 55 6.23 3.81 9.89
CA ALA A 55 5.73 4.48 11.09
C ALA A 55 4.25 4.88 10.96
N LEU A 56 3.86 5.53 9.85
CA LEU A 56 2.48 5.95 9.64
C LEU A 56 1.49 4.79 9.64
N CYS A 57 1.81 3.69 8.95
CA CYS A 57 0.92 2.54 8.90
C CYS A 57 0.93 1.76 10.22
N HIS A 58 2.03 1.75 10.96
CA HIS A 58 2.08 1.20 12.30
C HIS A 58 1.25 2.02 13.30
N ASP A 59 1.37 3.34 13.29
CA ASP A 59 0.64 4.26 14.17
C ASP A 59 -0.86 4.27 13.88
N ALA A 60 -1.24 4.00 12.62
CA ALA A 60 -2.63 3.74 12.23
C ALA A 60 -3.17 2.38 12.73
N GLY A 61 -2.38 1.61 13.46
CA GLY A 61 -2.77 0.30 14.01
C GLY A 61 -2.88 -0.81 12.97
N LEU A 62 -2.29 -0.64 11.78
CA LEU A 62 -2.38 -1.64 10.73
C LEU A 62 -1.47 -2.83 11.01
N THR A 63 -1.90 -3.99 10.54
CA THR A 63 -1.15 -5.24 10.64
C THR A 63 -0.77 -5.74 9.25
N ALA A 64 0.30 -6.53 9.19
CA ALA A 64 0.71 -7.17 7.95
C ALA A 64 -0.29 -8.27 7.53
N ALA A 65 -0.32 -8.61 6.24
CA ALA A 65 -1.19 -9.63 5.65
C ALA A 65 -1.12 -11.04 6.28
N ARG A 66 -0.06 -11.35 7.03
CA ARG A 66 0.13 -12.63 7.74
C ARG A 66 0.00 -12.50 9.26
N GLY A 67 -0.51 -11.36 9.75
CA GLY A 67 -0.46 -10.97 11.15
C GLY A 67 0.88 -10.31 11.51
N GLY A 68 0.91 -9.65 12.67
CA GLY A 68 2.07 -8.92 13.18
C GLY A 68 2.19 -7.47 12.66
N PRO A 69 3.23 -6.75 13.12
CA PRO A 69 3.38 -5.33 12.83
C PRO A 69 3.70 -5.07 11.35
N VAL A 70 3.34 -3.88 10.88
CA VAL A 70 3.83 -3.38 9.60
C VAL A 70 5.34 -3.16 9.69
N THR A 71 6.08 -3.77 8.76
CA THR A 71 7.54 -3.64 8.66
C THR A 71 7.92 -3.04 7.32
N ARG A 72 9.22 -2.73 7.15
CA ARG A 72 9.77 -2.33 5.86
C ARG A 72 9.44 -3.33 4.75
N SER A 73 9.51 -4.63 5.03
CA SER A 73 9.19 -5.68 4.06
C SER A 73 7.72 -5.67 3.65
N THR A 74 6.81 -5.37 4.60
CA THR A 74 5.38 -5.20 4.32
C THR A 74 5.15 -4.03 3.36
N VAL A 75 5.77 -2.88 3.64
CA VAL A 75 5.66 -1.68 2.80
C VAL A 75 6.25 -1.92 1.41
N VAL A 76 7.47 -2.46 1.30
CA VAL A 76 8.10 -2.77 -0.01
C VAL A 76 7.22 -3.73 -0.83
N ARG A 77 6.62 -4.73 -0.19
CA ARG A 77 5.72 -5.65 -0.90
C ARG A 77 4.45 -4.96 -1.39
N ALA A 78 3.88 -4.05 -0.59
CA ALA A 78 2.72 -3.26 -0.98
C ALA A 78 3.05 -2.32 -2.15
N LEU A 79 4.21 -1.67 -2.13
CA LEU A 79 4.69 -0.83 -3.24
C LEU A 79 4.80 -1.63 -4.54
N LYS A 80 5.43 -2.81 -4.51
CA LYS A 80 5.50 -3.72 -5.66
C LYS A 80 4.13 -4.14 -6.18
N LEU A 81 3.16 -4.34 -5.29
CA LEU A 81 1.80 -4.65 -5.71
C LEU A 81 1.24 -3.47 -6.52
N MET A 82 1.34 -2.25 -5.99
CA MET A 82 0.91 -0.99 -6.61
C MET A 82 1.65 -0.63 -7.92
N GLY A 83 2.60 -1.45 -8.39
CA GLY A 83 3.43 -1.11 -9.55
C GLY A 83 4.50 -0.05 -9.24
N LEU A 84 4.74 0.21 -7.96
CA LEU A 84 5.80 1.05 -7.46
C LEU A 84 7.00 0.17 -7.06
N ARG A 85 8.14 0.83 -6.80
CA ARG A 85 9.47 0.25 -6.48
C ARG A 85 9.48 -1.07 -5.69
#